data_AF-A0A2N1QQW7-F1
#
_entry.id   AF-A0A2N1QQW7-F1
#
_cell.length_a   1.000
_cell.length_b   1.000
_cell.length_c   1.000
_cell.angle_alpha   90.00
_cell.angle_beta   90.00
_cell.angle_gamma   90.00
#
_symmetry.space_group_name_H-M   'P 1'
#
loop_
_entity.id
_entity.type
_entity.pdbx_description
1 polymer ?
#
loop_
_entity_poly.entity_id
_entity_poly.type
_entity_poly.pdbx_seq_one_letter_code
_entity_poly.pdbx_strand_id
1 'polypeptide(L)'
;VQIDDKWQPIPGTEKVLDVDTICIAAGLTPLVELAFAAGCEPLYSPLLGGMVPWHDASMRTSIPSIYIAGDISGVEEASTAMEEGRMAGLSAAHSLGYVAEQVYEVGFKAAEQRMLALRSGLFGQKRRDAKAAIMAQTRG
;
A
#
# COMPACT_ATOMS: atom_id res chain seq x y z
N VAL A 1 10.40 20.69 -23.71
CA VAL A 1 10.40 21.88 -22.83
C VAL A 1 11.43 21.67 -21.74
N GLN A 2 12.34 22.61 -21.57
CA GLN A 2 13.23 22.67 -20.42
C GLN A 2 12.52 23.46 -19.30
N ILE A 3 12.82 23.13 -18.05
CA ILE A 3 12.30 23.82 -16.86
C ILE A 3 13.45 24.53 -16.13
N ASP A 4 13.16 25.69 -15.54
CA ASP A 4 14.10 26.42 -14.71
C ASP A 4 14.14 25.91 -13.26
N ASP A 5 14.92 26.58 -12.41
CA ASP A 5 15.06 26.29 -10.98
C ASP A 5 13.79 26.54 -10.15
N LYS A 6 12.78 27.19 -10.74
CA LYS A 6 11.45 27.46 -10.15
C LYS A 6 10.35 26.59 -10.77
N TRP A 7 10.73 25.53 -11.48
CA TRP A 7 9.82 24.63 -12.18
C TRP A 7 8.96 25.33 -13.24
N GLN A 8 9.40 26.48 -13.77
CA GLN A 8 8.70 27.17 -14.85
C GLN A 8 9.24 26.72 -16.22
N PRO A 9 8.36 26.58 -17.24
CA PRO A 9 8.79 26.32 -18.61
C PRO A 9 9.67 27.45 -19.15
N ILE A 10 10.79 27.12 -19.80
CA ILE A 10 11.63 28.10 -20.50
C ILE A 10 11.09 28.26 -21.94
N PRO A 11 10.57 29.45 -22.33
CA PRO A 11 9.99 29.66 -23.65
C PRO A 11 10.98 29.37 -24.78
N GLY A 12 10.51 28.75 -25.87
CA GLY A 12 11.33 28.40 -27.04
C GLY A 12 12.12 27.09 -26.88
N THR A 13 11.99 26.38 -25.76
CA THR A 13 12.62 25.08 -25.51
C THR A 13 11.67 23.88 -25.68
N GLU A 14 10.46 24.15 -26.18
CA GLU A 14 9.47 23.15 -26.54
C GLU A 14 10.03 22.21 -27.63
N LYS A 15 9.60 20.96 -27.60
CA LYS A 15 9.98 19.96 -28.60
C LYS A 15 8.71 19.43 -29.22
N VAL A 16 8.71 19.33 -30.55
CA VAL A 16 7.66 18.63 -31.29
C VAL A 16 8.11 17.19 -31.49
N LEU A 17 7.27 16.24 -31.12
CA LEU A 17 7.50 14.81 -31.32
C LEU A 17 6.47 14.31 -32.33
N ASP A 18 6.93 13.71 -33.43
CA ASP A 18 6.07 13.06 -34.41
C ASP A 18 5.79 11.62 -33.93
N VAL A 19 4.68 11.47 -33.19
CA VAL A 19 4.25 10.21 -32.57
C VAL A 19 2.75 10.06 -32.74
N ASP A 20 2.29 8.82 -32.87
CA ASP A 20 0.87 8.47 -32.93
C ASP A 20 0.26 8.20 -31.53
N THR A 21 1.11 7.97 -30.53
CA THR A 21 0.71 7.49 -29.21
C THR A 21 1.53 8.16 -28.11
N ILE A 22 0.84 8.55 -27.02
CA ILE A 22 1.46 9.07 -25.80
C ILE A 22 0.99 8.22 -24.62
N CYS A 23 1.93 7.58 -23.92
CA CYS A 23 1.66 6.85 -22.68
C CYS A 23 1.96 7.75 -21.47
N ILE A 24 0.93 8.09 -20.69
CA ILE A 24 1.06 8.93 -19.50
C ILE A 24 0.86 8.07 -18.25
N ALA A 25 1.88 8.01 -17.38
CA ALA A 25 1.82 7.37 -16.07
C ALA A 25 1.97 8.43 -14.98
N ALA A 26 0.86 9.11 -14.62
CA ALA A 26 0.85 10.24 -13.69
C ALA A 26 0.72 9.83 -12.20
N GLY A 27 0.78 8.53 -11.90
CA GLY A 27 0.61 7.99 -10.56
C GLY A 27 -0.59 7.04 -10.47
N LEU A 28 -0.82 6.51 -9.27
CA LEU A 28 -1.89 5.57 -8.94
C LEU A 28 -2.56 6.04 -7.65
N THR A 29 -3.85 5.74 -7.53
CA THR A 29 -4.64 6.00 -6.32
C THR A 29 -5.22 4.67 -5.83
N PRO A 30 -5.15 4.37 -4.52
CA PRO A 30 -5.81 3.20 -3.94
C PRO A 30 -7.31 3.15 -4.26
N LEU A 31 -7.81 1.99 -4.67
CA LEU A 31 -9.25 1.73 -4.83
C LEU A 31 -9.84 1.34 -3.47
N VAL A 32 -10.50 2.30 -2.80
CA VAL A 32 -10.91 2.22 -1.39
C VAL A 32 -12.41 2.20 -1.19
N GLU A 33 -13.18 2.37 -2.26
CA GLU A 33 -14.62 2.58 -2.23
C GLU A 33 -15.36 1.44 -1.51
N LEU A 34 -14.98 0.18 -1.75
CA LEU A 34 -15.59 -0.97 -1.09
C LEU A 34 -15.28 -1.02 0.41
N ALA A 35 -14.05 -0.73 0.81
CA ALA A 35 -13.67 -0.71 2.22
C ALA A 35 -14.39 0.40 2.97
N PHE A 36 -14.46 1.60 2.39
CA PHE A 36 -15.14 2.73 3.02
C PHE A 36 -16.67 2.57 3.02
N ALA A 37 -17.26 2.02 1.96
CA ALA A 37 -18.68 1.66 1.94
C ALA A 37 -19.01 0.60 3.01
N ALA A 38 -18.07 -0.29 3.33
CA ALA A 38 -18.20 -1.26 4.40
C ALA A 38 -17.92 -0.69 5.81
N GLY A 39 -17.58 0.59 5.93
CA GLY A 39 -17.32 1.28 7.21
C GLY A 39 -15.90 1.13 7.74
N CYS A 40 -14.94 0.65 6.93
CA CYS A 40 -13.53 0.67 7.32
C CYS A 40 -13.04 2.10 7.52
N GLU A 41 -12.27 2.31 8.58
CA GLU A 41 -11.82 3.63 9.01
C GLU A 41 -10.85 4.23 7.97
N PRO A 42 -11.14 5.43 7.45
CA PRO A 42 -10.32 6.05 6.42
C PRO A 42 -9.14 6.82 7.03
N LEU A 43 -7.96 6.69 6.44
CA LEU A 43 -6.76 7.47 6.78
C LEU A 43 -6.13 8.08 5.54
N TYR A 44 -5.57 9.28 5.70
CA TYR A 44 -4.85 9.97 4.63
C TYR A 44 -3.34 9.80 4.80
N SER A 45 -2.69 9.27 3.77
CA SER A 45 -1.23 9.20 3.67
C SER A 45 -0.77 9.53 2.24
N PRO A 46 -0.14 10.70 2.01
CA PRO A 46 0.37 11.04 0.69
C PRO A 46 1.47 10.07 0.23
N LEU A 47 2.22 9.50 1.20
CA LEU A 47 3.22 8.47 0.97
C LEU A 47 2.64 7.12 0.61
N LEU A 48 1.32 6.92 0.64
CA LEU A 48 0.66 5.66 0.27
C LEU A 48 -0.35 5.84 -0.89
N GLY A 49 -0.39 7.02 -1.50
CA GLY A 49 -1.27 7.31 -2.64
C GLY A 49 -2.57 8.02 -2.26
N GLY A 50 -2.67 8.57 -1.06
CA GLY A 50 -3.82 9.36 -0.60
C GLY A 50 -4.62 8.65 0.47
N MET A 51 -5.91 8.46 0.23
CA MET A 51 -6.78 7.76 1.17
C MET A 51 -6.53 6.25 1.14
N VAL A 52 -6.40 5.65 2.32
CA VAL A 52 -6.27 4.19 2.54
C VAL A 52 -7.09 3.79 3.76
N PRO A 53 -7.58 2.54 3.88
CA PRO A 53 -8.20 2.06 5.11
C PRO A 53 -7.14 1.81 6.18
N TRP A 54 -7.45 2.14 7.43
CA TRP A 54 -6.65 1.70 8.57
C TRP A 54 -6.59 0.17 8.58
N HIS A 55 -5.42 -0.37 8.89
CA HIS A 55 -5.24 -1.80 9.16
C HIS A 55 -4.14 -2.02 10.19
N ASP A 56 -4.23 -3.13 10.94
CA ASP A 56 -3.17 -3.59 11.84
C ASP A 56 -2.10 -4.41 11.08
N ALA A 57 -1.09 -4.90 11.82
CA ALA A 57 -0.01 -5.71 11.26
C ALA A 57 -0.51 -7.00 10.59
N SER A 58 -1.67 -7.52 11.01
CA SER A 58 -2.30 -8.72 10.44
C SER A 58 -3.11 -8.42 9.17
N MET A 59 -3.02 -7.18 8.66
CA MET A 59 -3.80 -6.66 7.54
C MET A 59 -5.31 -6.59 7.79
N ARG A 60 -5.73 -6.72 9.06
CA ARG A 60 -7.12 -6.58 9.49
C ARG A 60 -7.47 -5.11 9.64
N THR A 61 -8.61 -4.70 9.09
CA THR A 61 -9.07 -3.31 9.17
C THR A 61 -9.71 -2.98 10.53
N SER A 62 -10.29 -1.78 10.66
CA SER A 62 -11.10 -1.41 11.83
C SER A 62 -12.32 -2.33 12.01
N ILE A 63 -12.80 -2.95 10.93
CA ILE A 63 -13.87 -3.95 10.95
C ILE A 63 -13.24 -5.35 11.09
N PRO A 64 -13.48 -6.09 12.19
CA PRO A 64 -12.76 -7.33 12.49
C PRO A 64 -12.89 -8.46 11.44
N SER A 65 -13.93 -8.44 10.62
CA SER A 65 -14.19 -9.41 9.56
C SER A 65 -13.66 -8.98 8.19
N ILE A 66 -13.04 -7.80 8.07
CA ILE A 66 -12.52 -7.27 6.80
C ILE A 66 -11.00 -7.14 6.87
N TYR A 67 -10.33 -7.74 5.88
CA TYR A 67 -8.90 -7.70 5.68
C TYR A 67 -8.62 -7.08 4.31
N ILE A 68 -7.50 -6.36 4.18
CA ILE A 68 -7.09 -5.69 2.93
C ILE A 68 -5.66 -6.07 2.55
N ALA A 69 -5.31 -6.05 1.28
CA ALA A 69 -3.95 -6.35 0.82
C ALA A 69 -3.66 -5.75 -0.55
N GLY A 70 -2.40 -5.44 -0.82
CA GLY A 70 -1.99 -4.80 -2.06
C GLY A 70 -2.31 -3.31 -2.05
N ASP A 71 -2.41 -2.69 -3.23
CA ASP A 71 -2.40 -1.23 -3.34
C ASP A 71 -3.52 -0.49 -2.60
N ILE A 72 -4.62 -1.17 -2.23
CA ILE A 72 -5.65 -0.62 -1.34
C ILE A 72 -5.10 -0.18 0.03
N SER A 73 -4.08 -0.88 0.53
CA SER A 73 -3.40 -0.57 1.79
C SER A 73 -2.29 0.49 1.61
N GLY A 74 -2.00 0.86 0.35
CA GLY A 74 -0.99 1.80 -0.07
C GLY A 74 -0.25 1.34 -1.32
N VAL A 75 -0.13 2.21 -2.32
CA VAL A 75 0.47 1.88 -3.64
C VAL A 75 1.94 1.50 -3.49
N GLU A 76 2.28 0.24 -3.78
CA GLU A 76 3.65 -0.30 -3.73
C GLU A 76 3.91 -1.24 -4.94
N GLU A 77 4.72 -2.27 -4.77
CA GLU A 77 5.08 -3.22 -5.84
C GLU A 77 4.26 -4.50 -5.77
N ALA A 78 4.19 -5.23 -6.88
CA ALA A 78 3.55 -6.55 -6.93
C ALA A 78 4.11 -7.53 -5.88
N SER A 79 5.42 -7.44 -5.59
CA SER A 79 6.11 -8.23 -4.56
C SER A 79 5.50 -7.99 -3.17
N THR A 80 5.30 -6.72 -2.80
CA THR A 80 4.66 -6.34 -1.54
C THR A 80 3.19 -6.75 -1.51
N ALA A 81 2.45 -6.57 -2.60
CA ALA A 81 1.05 -7.01 -2.68
C ALA A 81 0.89 -8.52 -2.43
N MET A 82 1.79 -9.34 -2.96
CA MET A 82 1.79 -10.79 -2.72
C MET A 82 2.06 -11.15 -1.25
N GLU A 83 2.97 -10.46 -0.57
CA GLU A 83 3.26 -10.73 0.84
C GLU A 83 2.14 -10.22 1.76
N GLU A 84 1.55 -9.04 1.48
CA GLU A 84 0.36 -8.56 2.19
C GLU A 84 -0.82 -9.53 2.00
N GLY A 85 -1.01 -10.06 0.79
CA GLY A 85 -2.05 -11.07 0.52
C GLY A 85 -1.84 -12.35 1.31
N ARG A 86 -0.60 -12.80 1.48
CA ARG A 86 -0.29 -13.96 2.35
C ARG A 86 -0.59 -13.66 3.81
N MET A 87 -0.19 -12.48 4.30
CA MET A 87 -0.47 -12.05 5.67
C MET A 87 -1.98 -11.97 5.93
N ALA A 88 -2.72 -11.24 5.09
CA ALA A 88 -4.17 -11.10 5.18
C ALA A 88 -4.90 -12.44 5.10
N GLY A 89 -4.53 -13.31 4.14
CA GLY A 89 -5.15 -14.62 3.97
C GLY A 89 -4.91 -15.56 5.15
N LEU A 90 -3.68 -15.61 5.67
CA LEU A 90 -3.35 -16.39 6.87
C LEU A 90 -4.13 -15.88 8.08
N SER A 91 -4.17 -14.57 8.30
CA SER A 91 -4.85 -13.96 9.45
C SER A 91 -6.38 -14.11 9.36
N ALA A 92 -6.97 -14.05 8.17
CA ALA A 92 -8.40 -14.31 7.97
C ALA A 92 -8.75 -15.79 8.18
N ALA A 93 -7.95 -16.72 7.65
CA ALA A 93 -8.21 -18.14 7.81
C ALA A 93 -8.00 -18.61 9.26
N HIS A 94 -7.01 -18.05 9.95
CA HIS A 94 -6.77 -18.27 11.38
C HIS A 94 -7.92 -17.74 12.24
N SER A 95 -8.41 -16.52 11.99
CA SER A 95 -9.52 -15.95 12.77
C SER A 95 -10.84 -16.72 12.63
N LEU A 96 -11.00 -17.48 11.53
CA LEU A 96 -12.12 -18.39 11.29
C LEU A 96 -11.90 -19.82 11.82
N GLY A 97 -10.71 -20.12 12.37
CA GLY A 97 -10.38 -21.46 12.89
C GLY A 97 -10.01 -22.51 11.82
N TYR A 98 -9.75 -22.10 10.58
CA TYR A 98 -9.36 -23.00 9.49
C TYR A 98 -7.86 -23.28 9.43
N VAL A 99 -7.04 -22.51 10.15
CA VAL A 99 -5.59 -22.66 10.21
C VAL A 99 -5.19 -22.82 11.68
N ALA A 100 -4.45 -23.89 12.00
CA ALA A 100 -3.93 -24.12 13.34
C ALA A 100 -2.90 -23.03 13.71
N GLU A 101 -2.85 -22.66 15.00
CA GLU A 101 -1.97 -21.60 15.54
C GLU A 101 -0.53 -21.74 15.03
N GLN A 102 0.06 -22.93 15.14
CA GLN A 102 1.45 -23.18 14.73
C GLN A 102 1.68 -22.91 13.23
N VAL A 103 0.70 -23.23 12.38
CA VAL A 103 0.79 -22.99 10.93
C VAL A 103 0.67 -21.49 10.64
N TYR A 104 -0.21 -20.80 11.35
CA TYR A 104 -0.37 -19.35 11.29
C TYR A 104 0.93 -18.63 11.69
N GLU A 105 1.47 -18.92 12.88
CA GLU A 105 2.68 -18.26 13.39
C GLU A 105 3.88 -18.42 12.45
N VAL A 106 4.13 -19.64 11.96
CA VAL A 106 5.24 -19.92 11.04
C VAL A 106 5.04 -19.21 9.70
N GLY A 107 3.84 -19.32 9.12
CA GLY A 107 3.52 -18.72 7.82
C GLY A 107 3.56 -17.19 7.86
N PHE A 108 2.96 -16.60 8.91
CA PHE A 108 2.88 -15.16 9.10
C PHE A 108 4.28 -14.57 9.30
N LYS A 109 5.10 -15.16 10.18
CA LYS A 109 6.47 -14.72 10.42
C LYS A 109 7.33 -14.80 9.15
N ALA A 110 7.15 -15.83 8.33
CA ALA A 110 7.87 -15.94 7.07
C ALA A 110 7.44 -14.85 6.05
N ALA A 111 6.14 -14.53 5.97
CA ALA A 111 5.64 -13.45 5.13
C ALA A 111 6.10 -12.08 5.62
N GLU A 112 6.06 -11.85 6.93
CA GLU A 112 6.56 -10.63 7.55
C GLU A 112 8.06 -10.42 7.28
N GLN A 113 8.89 -11.46 7.42
CA GLN A 113 10.32 -11.36 7.10
C GLN A 113 10.58 -10.96 5.64
N ARG A 114 9.83 -11.53 4.68
CA ARG A 114 9.94 -11.16 3.27
C ARG A 114 9.47 -9.72 3.04
N MET A 115 8.36 -9.32 3.67
CA MET A 115 7.87 -7.94 3.61
C MET A 115 8.92 -6.93 4.13
N LEU A 116 9.53 -7.24 5.28
CA LEU A 116 10.56 -6.41 5.88
C LEU A 116 11.79 -6.26 4.97
N ALA A 117 12.16 -7.33 4.27
CA ALA A 117 13.23 -7.33 3.27
C ALA A 117 12.88 -6.44 2.06
N LEU A 118 11.66 -6.57 1.51
CA LEU A 118 11.18 -5.73 0.40
C LEU A 118 11.19 -4.23 0.77
N ARG A 119 10.88 -3.90 2.03
CA ARG A 119 10.85 -2.50 2.51
C ARG A 119 12.17 -2.01 3.13
N SER A 120 13.30 -2.71 2.95
CA SER A 120 14.60 -2.35 3.56
C SER A 120 15.44 -1.35 2.75
N GLY A 121 15.10 -1.12 1.46
CA GLY A 121 15.82 -0.20 0.57
C GLY A 121 15.44 1.27 0.73
N LEU A 122 16.19 2.17 0.06
CA LEU A 122 16.00 3.64 0.12
C LEU A 122 14.55 4.08 -0.17
N PHE A 123 13.87 3.43 -1.11
CA PHE A 123 12.48 3.72 -1.46
C PHE A 123 11.48 2.96 -0.57
N GLY A 124 11.87 1.79 -0.05
CA GLY A 124 11.05 0.95 0.83
C GLY A 124 10.92 1.49 2.26
N GLN A 125 11.96 2.15 2.78
CA GLN A 125 11.97 2.67 4.14
C GLN A 125 10.85 3.69 4.36
N LYS A 126 10.65 4.62 3.41
CA LYS A 126 9.55 5.61 3.50
C LYS A 126 8.17 4.94 3.57
N ARG A 127 8.00 3.81 2.85
CA ARG A 127 6.74 3.04 2.86
C ARG A 127 6.57 2.29 4.16
N ARG A 128 7.62 1.66 4.68
CA ARG A 128 7.65 1.06 6.02
C ARG A 128 7.25 2.06 7.09
N ASP A 129 7.84 3.26 7.08
CA ASP A 129 7.55 4.29 8.07
C ASP A 129 6.11 4.78 7.96
N ALA A 130 5.61 4.98 6.73
CA ALA A 130 4.21 5.35 6.50
C ALA A 130 3.23 4.27 6.99
N LYS A 131 3.53 2.99 6.77
CA LYS A 131 2.73 1.86 7.28
C LYS A 131 2.76 1.78 8.80
N ALA A 132 3.93 1.96 9.41
CA ALA A 132 4.07 2.02 10.87
C ALA A 132 3.26 3.18 11.47
N ALA A 133 3.26 4.34 10.82
CA ALA A 133 2.48 5.50 11.25
C ALA A 133 0.96 5.25 11.20
N ILE A 134 0.47 4.50 10.21
CA ILE A 134 -0.94 4.06 10.16
C ILE A 134 -1.25 3.12 11.33
N MET A 135 -0.43 2.08 11.52
CA MET A 135 -0.66 1.07 12.56
C MET A 135 -0.55 1.65 13.98
N ALA A 136 0.25 2.70 14.17
CA ALA A 136 0.41 3.40 15.44
C ALA A 136 -0.76 4.32 15.79
N GLN A 137 -1.64 4.66 14.84
CA GLN A 137 -2.88 5.38 15.14
C GLN A 137 -3.82 4.40 15.86
N THR A 138 -3.95 4.60 17.18
CA THR A 138 -4.83 3.81 18.02
C THR A 138 -6.28 4.02 17.59
N ARG A 139 -7.07 2.94 17.59
CA ARG A 139 -8.54 3.01 17.56
C ARG A 139 -9.01 4.07 18.57
N GLY A 140 -9.73 5.08 18.11
CA GLY A 140 -10.49 5.97 18.97
C GLY A 140 -11.56 5.21 19.73
#